data_AF-A0A7S0DE32-F1
#
_entry.id   AF-A0A7S0DE32-F1
#
_cell.length_a   1.000
_cell.length_b   1.000
_cell.length_c   1.000
_cell.angle_alpha   90.00
_cell.angle_beta   90.00
_cell.angle_gamma   90.00
#
_symmetry.space_group_name_H-M   'P 1'
#
loop_
_entity.id
_entity.type
_entity.pdbx_description
1 polymer ?
#
loop_
_entity_poly.entity_id
_entity_poly.type
_entity_poly.pdbx_seq_one_letter_code
_entity_poly.pdbx_strand_id
1 'polypeptide(L)'
;MPTQYVRFSGAADLRMRLVCATLSGRALRVDDIRAKDQNPGLRDYEASLLRLLDKLTNGMAVEINESGTALKYKPGVVVGGRRVSHDCGGGRAVGYFLEPVLLVSLFAKKPLDLTLTGITNDEADVSVDTFRTVTLPMLKRQFGLEEGLSLQIARRGAPPNAGGEIALKLPILKELKTIDWTDEGLVKRVRGVAFTLRLSPQTGNRLVDAARGVLNKFLPDVYIFTDHHAGDGREGGKGAAR
;
A
#
# COMPACT_ATOMS: atom_id res chain seq x y z
N MET A 1 3.61 28.26 21.84
CA MET A 1 4.67 28.55 20.85
C MET A 1 4.12 28.32 19.45
N PRO A 2 4.47 29.15 18.45
CA PRO A 2 4.04 28.91 17.06
C PRO A 2 4.61 27.58 16.56
N THR A 3 3.79 26.78 15.87
CA THR A 3 4.22 25.50 15.30
C THR A 3 5.29 25.78 14.24
N GLN A 4 6.49 25.22 14.41
CA GLN A 4 7.54 25.30 13.39
C GLN A 4 7.29 24.26 12.30
N TYR A 5 7.26 24.71 11.04
CA TYR A 5 7.03 23.83 9.89
C TYR A 5 8.33 23.60 9.11
N VAL A 6 8.67 22.34 8.87
CA VAL A 6 9.70 21.95 7.90
C VAL A 6 9.13 22.19 6.50
N ARG A 7 9.84 22.95 5.66
CA ARG A 7 9.36 23.33 4.33
C ARG A 7 9.90 22.40 3.26
N PHE A 8 9.03 21.97 2.37
CA PHE A 8 9.33 21.21 1.16
C PHE A 8 8.62 21.83 -0.03
N SER A 9 9.07 21.49 -1.24
CA SER A 9 8.42 21.88 -2.49
C SER A 9 8.14 20.66 -3.38
N GLY A 10 7.13 20.80 -4.22
CA GLY A 10 6.75 19.80 -5.21
C GLY A 10 6.01 18.58 -4.65
N ALA A 11 5.43 17.80 -5.55
CA ALA A 11 4.61 16.63 -5.22
C ALA A 11 5.41 15.32 -5.02
N ALA A 12 6.71 15.32 -5.33
CA ALA A 12 7.55 14.14 -5.21
C ALA A 12 7.64 13.65 -3.76
N ASP A 13 7.62 12.34 -3.57
CA ASP A 13 7.77 11.65 -2.28
C ASP A 13 6.80 12.09 -1.19
N LEU A 14 5.62 12.61 -1.56
CA LEU A 14 4.63 13.10 -0.59
C LEU A 14 4.28 12.03 0.46
N ARG A 15 4.13 10.76 0.06
CA ARG A 15 3.92 9.62 0.97
C ARG A 15 4.99 9.55 2.05
N MET A 16 6.25 9.51 1.65
CA MET A 16 7.37 9.33 2.59
C MET A 16 7.57 10.58 3.45
N ARG A 17 7.35 11.78 2.91
CA ARG A 17 7.36 13.03 3.68
C ARG A 17 6.32 13.00 4.80
N LEU A 18 5.10 12.54 4.52
CA LEU A 18 4.04 12.38 5.52
C LEU A 18 4.40 11.32 6.56
N VAL A 19 4.93 10.16 6.15
CA VAL A 19 5.41 9.12 7.07
C VAL A 19 6.49 9.67 8.01
N CYS A 20 7.54 10.30 7.47
CA CYS A 20 8.62 10.89 8.25
C CYS A 20 8.12 11.97 9.21
N ALA A 21 7.20 12.84 8.78
CA ALA A 21 6.59 13.83 9.67
C ALA A 21 5.79 13.16 10.80
N THR A 22 5.04 12.11 10.49
CA THR A 22 4.24 11.36 11.47
C THR A 22 5.13 10.70 12.52
N LEU A 23 6.19 10.01 12.08
CA LEU A 23 7.12 9.29 12.96
C LEU A 23 8.01 10.23 13.77
N SER A 24 8.44 11.36 13.19
CA SER A 24 9.29 12.34 13.89
C SER A 24 8.51 13.34 14.75
N GLY A 25 7.17 13.39 14.63
CA GLY A 25 6.33 14.38 15.29
C GLY A 25 6.56 15.83 14.80
N ARG A 26 7.24 16.02 13.66
CA ARG A 26 7.54 17.35 13.11
C ARG A 26 6.48 17.77 12.09
N ALA A 27 5.93 18.97 12.27
CA ALA A 27 5.02 19.55 11.29
C ALA A 27 5.77 19.89 9.99
N LEU A 28 5.11 19.69 8.85
CA LEU A 28 5.67 20.04 7.55
C LEU A 28 4.72 20.90 6.72
N ARG A 29 5.29 21.65 5.80
CA ARG A 29 4.59 22.43 4.77
C ARG A 29 5.16 22.06 3.41
N VAL A 30 4.31 21.65 2.48
CA VAL A 30 4.68 21.38 1.10
C VAL A 30 4.04 22.46 0.22
N ASP A 31 4.85 23.22 -0.48
CA ASP A 31 4.39 24.23 -1.45
C ASP A 31 4.63 23.72 -2.90
N ASP A 32 4.10 24.41 -3.90
CA ASP A 32 4.28 24.12 -5.33
C ASP A 32 3.88 22.69 -5.76
N ILE A 33 2.84 22.11 -5.16
CA ILE A 33 2.30 20.81 -5.55
C ILE A 33 1.63 20.96 -6.93
N ARG A 34 2.35 20.56 -7.99
CA ARG A 34 1.86 20.56 -9.38
C ARG A 34 1.32 21.93 -9.83
N ALA A 35 1.91 23.02 -9.35
CA ALA A 35 1.42 24.38 -9.62
C ALA A 35 1.42 24.76 -11.12
N LYS A 36 2.18 24.02 -11.95
CA LYS A 36 2.30 24.23 -13.40
C LYS A 36 1.53 23.21 -14.25
N ASP A 37 0.88 22.22 -13.63
CA ASP A 37 0.11 21.21 -14.35
C ASP A 37 -1.23 21.79 -14.83
N GLN A 38 -1.82 21.21 -15.88
CA GLN A 38 -3.18 21.55 -16.33
C GLN A 38 -4.23 21.40 -15.20
N ASN A 39 -4.04 20.38 -14.36
CA ASN A 39 -4.86 20.11 -13.19
C ASN A 39 -3.97 20.29 -11.94
N PRO A 40 -3.86 21.50 -11.39
CA PRO A 40 -2.93 21.82 -10.31
C PRO A 40 -3.35 21.21 -8.98
N GLY A 41 -2.38 21.07 -8.07
CA GLY A 41 -2.61 20.67 -6.68
C GLY A 41 -2.54 19.17 -6.40
N LEU A 42 -3.08 18.81 -5.23
CA LEU A 42 -3.19 17.45 -4.75
C LEU A 42 -4.13 16.62 -5.63
N ARG A 43 -3.77 15.36 -5.85
CA ARG A 43 -4.63 14.39 -6.52
C ARG A 43 -5.58 13.73 -5.51
N ASP A 44 -6.68 13.18 -6.00
CA ASP A 44 -7.70 12.53 -5.17
C ASP A 44 -7.13 11.41 -4.29
N TYR A 45 -6.17 10.62 -4.81
CA TYR A 45 -5.51 9.56 -4.05
C TYR A 45 -4.60 10.09 -2.93
N GLU A 46 -4.01 11.28 -3.08
CA GLU A 46 -3.22 11.94 -2.04
C GLU A 46 -4.12 12.49 -0.94
N ALA A 47 -5.23 13.12 -1.33
CA ALA A 47 -6.27 13.54 -0.40
C ALA A 47 -6.87 12.33 0.35
N SER A 48 -7.06 11.20 -0.33
CA SER A 48 -7.53 9.97 0.31
C SER A 48 -6.52 9.40 1.28
N LEU A 49 -5.22 9.45 0.96
CA LEU A 49 -4.17 9.04 1.89
C LEU A 49 -4.16 9.90 3.15
N LEU A 50 -4.33 11.23 3.02
CA LEU A 50 -4.45 12.12 4.18
C LEU A 50 -5.66 11.75 5.05
N ARG A 51 -6.82 11.44 4.44
CA ARG A 51 -8.00 10.94 5.17
C ARG A 51 -7.74 9.59 5.86
N LEU A 52 -6.94 8.71 5.26
CA LEU A 52 -6.55 7.44 5.87
C LEU A 52 -5.66 7.66 7.09
N LEU A 53 -4.64 8.53 6.98
CA LEU A 53 -3.78 8.88 8.11
C LEU A 53 -4.55 9.56 9.24
N ASP A 54 -5.53 10.40 8.92
CA ASP A 54 -6.42 11.02 9.90
C ASP A 54 -7.23 9.98 10.69
N LYS A 55 -7.77 8.94 10.02
CA LYS A 55 -8.45 7.82 10.70
C LYS A 55 -7.55 7.02 11.65
N LEU A 56 -6.24 7.00 11.41
CA LEU A 56 -5.27 6.20 12.17
C LEU A 56 -4.58 6.99 13.28
N THR A 57 -4.72 8.31 13.27
CA THR A 57 -4.05 9.23 14.19
C THR A 57 -5.08 10.01 15.00
N ASN A 58 -4.64 10.61 16.11
CA ASN A 58 -5.46 11.52 16.90
C ASN A 58 -4.74 12.86 17.04
N GLY A 59 -5.46 13.95 16.80
CA GLY A 59 -4.91 15.31 16.84
C GLY A 59 -4.07 15.69 15.63
N MET A 60 -4.20 14.97 14.52
CA MET A 60 -3.66 15.38 13.22
C MET A 60 -4.43 16.62 12.74
N ALA A 61 -3.71 17.56 12.14
CA ALA A 61 -4.32 18.72 11.50
C ALA A 61 -3.74 18.93 10.11
N VAL A 62 -4.63 19.13 9.14
CA VAL A 62 -4.29 19.34 7.74
C VAL A 62 -4.95 20.62 7.27
N GLU A 63 -4.15 21.53 6.71
CA GLU A 63 -4.63 22.72 6.02
C GLU A 63 -4.19 22.64 4.56
N ILE A 64 -5.14 22.74 3.64
CA ILE A 64 -4.89 22.77 2.20
C ILE A 64 -5.40 24.12 1.69
N ASN A 65 -4.63 24.80 0.86
CA ASN A 65 -5.08 26.05 0.24
C ASN A 65 -6.16 25.79 -0.83
N GLU A 66 -6.88 26.83 -1.24
CA GLU A 66 -7.99 26.73 -2.20
C GLU A 66 -7.57 26.07 -3.52
N SER A 67 -6.34 26.30 -3.98
CA SER A 67 -5.82 25.71 -5.22
C SER A 67 -5.23 24.31 -5.06
N GLY A 68 -5.18 23.76 -3.84
CA GLY A 68 -4.58 22.45 -3.55
C GLY A 68 -3.06 22.37 -3.75
N THR A 69 -2.39 23.48 -4.04
CA THR A 69 -0.96 23.57 -4.36
C THR A 69 -0.07 23.70 -3.12
N ALA A 70 -0.66 24.02 -1.96
CA ALA A 70 0.05 24.10 -0.69
C ALA A 70 -0.67 23.29 0.39
N LEU A 71 0.10 22.47 1.10
CA LEU A 71 -0.34 21.58 2.17
C LEU A 71 0.46 21.89 3.43
N LYS A 72 -0.22 22.20 4.53
CA LYS A 72 0.37 22.11 5.88
C LYS A 72 -0.14 20.85 6.56
N TYR A 73 0.79 20.09 7.10
CA TYR A 73 0.54 18.86 7.81
C TYR A 73 1.14 18.95 9.21
N LYS A 74 0.29 18.87 10.23
CA LYS A 74 0.71 18.75 11.62
C LYS A 74 0.41 17.32 12.07
N PRO A 75 1.43 16.49 12.36
CA PRO A 75 1.23 15.11 12.77
C PRO A 75 0.49 15.03 14.11
N GLY A 76 -0.40 14.05 14.19
CA GLY A 76 -1.02 13.62 15.43
C GLY A 76 -0.29 12.44 16.06
N VAL A 77 -0.87 11.89 17.13
CA VAL A 77 -0.37 10.65 17.74
C VAL A 77 -0.98 9.46 17.01
N VAL A 78 -0.17 8.50 16.58
CA VAL A 78 -0.65 7.27 15.93
C VAL A 78 -1.34 6.38 16.96
N VAL A 79 -2.65 6.18 16.79
CA VAL A 79 -3.45 5.39 17.73
C VAL A 79 -3.65 3.96 17.23
N GLY A 80 -3.75 3.76 15.92
CA GLY A 80 -4.21 2.51 15.33
C GLY A 80 -5.73 2.37 15.48
N GLY A 81 -6.26 1.15 15.50
CA GLY A 81 -7.70 0.96 15.64
C GLY A 81 -8.17 -0.44 15.25
N ARG A 82 -9.30 -0.87 15.81
CA ARG A 82 -9.97 -2.09 15.38
C ARG A 82 -11.06 -1.75 14.39
N ARG A 83 -11.18 -2.53 13.30
CA ARG A 83 -12.22 -2.39 12.27
C ARG A 83 -12.18 -1.05 11.54
N VAL A 84 -10.98 -0.57 11.23
CA VAL A 84 -10.82 0.61 10.36
C VAL A 84 -11.12 0.17 8.93
N SER A 85 -11.93 0.92 8.20
CA SER A 85 -12.19 0.68 6.77
C SER A 85 -11.92 1.94 5.96
N HIS A 86 -11.28 1.78 4.81
CA HIS A 86 -10.97 2.87 3.89
C HIS A 86 -11.08 2.45 2.43
N ASP A 87 -11.85 3.22 1.68
CA ASP A 87 -11.94 3.10 0.23
C ASP A 87 -10.84 3.93 -0.43
N CYS A 88 -9.95 3.25 -1.14
CA CYS A 88 -8.81 3.83 -1.84
C CYS A 88 -9.22 4.46 -3.19
N GLY A 89 -10.42 4.17 -3.68
CA GLY A 89 -10.89 4.58 -4.99
C GLY A 89 -10.14 3.89 -6.14
N GLY A 90 -10.17 4.51 -7.32
CA GLY A 90 -9.59 3.98 -8.56
C GLY A 90 -8.31 4.68 -9.03
N GLY A 91 -7.82 5.70 -8.31
CA GLY A 91 -6.69 6.52 -8.77
C GLY A 91 -5.30 5.86 -8.62
N ARG A 92 -5.15 4.97 -7.65
CA ARG A 92 -3.92 4.22 -7.32
C ARG A 92 -4.30 2.86 -6.74
N ALA A 93 -3.40 1.88 -6.79
CA ALA A 93 -3.65 0.59 -6.16
C ALA A 93 -3.58 0.71 -4.62
N VAL A 94 -4.21 -0.24 -3.91
CA VAL A 94 -4.17 -0.30 -2.44
C VAL A 94 -2.74 -0.39 -1.90
N GLY A 95 -1.77 -0.86 -2.71
CA GLY A 95 -0.34 -0.85 -2.38
C GLY A 95 0.20 0.55 -2.05
N TYR A 96 -0.29 1.58 -2.75
CA TYR A 96 0.05 3.00 -2.50
C TYR A 96 -0.30 3.43 -1.06
N PHE A 97 -1.42 2.94 -0.54
CA PHE A 97 -1.92 3.24 0.79
C PHE A 97 -1.34 2.32 1.86
N LEU A 98 -1.11 1.06 1.49
CA LEU A 98 -0.61 0.03 2.39
C LEU A 98 0.82 0.34 2.88
N GLU A 99 1.68 0.83 2.00
CA GLU A 99 3.07 1.20 2.33
C GLU A 99 3.18 2.20 3.50
N PRO A 100 2.61 3.42 3.43
CA PRO A 100 2.71 4.38 4.53
C PRO A 100 1.99 3.88 5.79
N VAL A 101 0.89 3.15 5.65
CA VAL A 101 0.16 2.58 6.79
C VAL A 101 1.01 1.56 7.54
N LEU A 102 1.70 0.66 6.82
CA LEU A 102 2.59 -0.34 7.43
C LEU A 102 3.67 0.35 8.26
N LEU A 103 4.33 1.38 7.70
CA LEU A 103 5.43 2.06 8.37
C LEU A 103 4.99 2.82 9.63
N VAL A 104 3.86 3.51 9.56
CA VAL A 104 3.36 4.36 10.66
C VAL A 104 2.69 3.51 11.75
N SER A 105 1.89 2.52 11.36
CA SER A 105 1.02 1.79 12.29
C SER A 105 1.75 0.76 13.13
N LEU A 106 2.97 0.38 12.77
CA LEU A 106 3.83 -0.46 13.62
C LEU A 106 4.11 0.21 14.98
N PHE A 107 4.10 1.54 15.05
CA PHE A 107 4.36 2.31 16.28
C PHE A 107 3.08 2.87 16.91
N ALA A 108 1.92 2.31 16.55
CA ALA A 108 0.64 2.74 17.08
C ALA A 108 0.46 2.37 18.57
N LYS A 109 -0.38 3.13 19.28
CA LYS A 109 -0.77 2.81 20.67
C LYS A 109 -1.58 1.52 20.81
N LYS A 110 -2.33 1.14 19.77
CA LYS A 110 -3.20 -0.05 19.71
C LYS A 110 -2.93 -0.82 18.41
N PRO A 111 -3.09 -2.15 18.38
CA PRO A 111 -3.01 -2.91 17.14
C PRO A 111 -4.00 -2.39 16.09
N LEU A 112 -3.67 -2.54 14.82
CA LEU A 112 -4.49 -2.10 13.70
C LEU A 112 -5.14 -3.31 13.00
N ASP A 113 -6.47 -3.31 12.95
CA ASP A 113 -7.26 -4.14 12.05
C ASP A 113 -7.88 -3.23 10.97
N LEU A 114 -7.33 -3.28 9.76
CA LEU A 114 -7.67 -2.39 8.64
C LEU A 114 -8.18 -3.18 7.43
N THR A 115 -9.31 -2.74 6.88
CA THR A 115 -9.80 -3.17 5.57
C THR A 115 -9.58 -2.06 4.55
N LEU A 116 -8.90 -2.36 3.45
CA LEU A 116 -8.75 -1.46 2.31
C LEU A 116 -9.51 -2.02 1.12
N THR A 117 -10.35 -1.19 0.50
CA THR A 117 -11.05 -1.52 -0.75
C THR A 117 -10.49 -0.69 -1.90
N GLY A 118 -10.40 -1.27 -3.09
CA GLY A 118 -9.86 -0.57 -4.27
C GLY A 118 -9.27 -1.50 -5.31
N ILE A 119 -8.34 -0.98 -6.10
CA ILE A 119 -7.55 -1.77 -7.06
C ILE A 119 -6.45 -2.52 -6.30
N THR A 120 -6.36 -3.84 -6.38
CA THR A 120 -5.34 -4.61 -5.65
C THR A 120 -3.98 -4.61 -6.33
N ASN A 121 -3.98 -4.53 -7.65
CA ASN A 121 -2.78 -4.61 -8.49
C ASN A 121 -2.93 -3.66 -9.67
N ASP A 122 -1.94 -2.80 -9.88
CA ASP A 122 -1.77 -1.97 -11.08
C ASP A 122 -0.32 -2.11 -11.60
N GLU A 123 0.04 -1.32 -12.60
CA GLU A 123 1.40 -1.33 -13.18
C GLU A 123 2.38 -0.42 -12.43
N ALA A 124 1.88 0.57 -11.68
CA ALA A 124 2.71 1.63 -11.11
C ALA A 124 3.06 1.44 -9.63
N ASP A 125 2.17 0.82 -8.85
CA ASP A 125 2.35 0.64 -7.41
C ASP A 125 2.79 -0.80 -7.07
N VAL A 126 3.37 -0.95 -5.88
CA VAL A 126 3.80 -2.26 -5.38
C VAL A 126 2.58 -3.16 -5.16
N SER A 127 2.63 -4.36 -5.72
CA SER A 127 1.53 -5.32 -5.60
C SER A 127 1.27 -5.76 -4.15
N VAL A 128 0.00 -6.04 -3.83
CA VAL A 128 -0.39 -6.63 -2.52
C VAL A 128 0.30 -7.98 -2.27
N ASP A 129 0.59 -8.73 -3.33
CA ASP A 129 1.30 -10.00 -3.27
C ASP A 129 2.75 -9.81 -2.84
N THR A 130 3.41 -8.75 -3.32
CA THR A 130 4.77 -8.37 -2.89
C THR A 130 4.78 -8.04 -1.39
N PHE A 131 3.82 -7.25 -0.90
CA PHE A 131 3.74 -6.98 0.54
C PHE A 131 3.54 -8.27 1.35
N ARG A 132 2.65 -9.14 0.90
CA ARG A 132 2.34 -10.41 1.58
C ARG A 132 3.52 -11.38 1.60
N THR A 133 4.29 -11.48 0.51
CA THR A 133 5.30 -12.52 0.32
C THR A 133 6.73 -12.07 0.56
N VAL A 134 6.99 -10.76 0.56
CA VAL A 134 8.31 -10.16 0.77
C VAL A 134 8.31 -9.34 2.05
N THR A 135 7.54 -8.25 2.09
CA THR A 135 7.58 -7.28 3.19
C THR A 135 7.15 -7.89 4.52
N LEU A 136 6.02 -8.61 4.58
CA LEU A 136 5.53 -9.19 5.83
C LEU A 136 6.48 -10.25 6.40
N PRO A 137 6.98 -11.23 5.63
CA PRO A 137 7.97 -12.19 6.15
C PRO A 137 9.24 -11.50 6.66
N MET A 138 9.72 -10.44 6.00
CA MET A 138 10.85 -9.65 6.48
C MET A 138 10.56 -9.01 7.83
N LEU A 139 9.38 -8.38 7.99
CA LEU A 139 8.95 -7.79 9.25
C LEU A 139 8.80 -8.83 10.36
N LYS A 140 8.20 -9.98 10.06
CA LYS A 140 8.05 -11.10 11.03
C LYS A 140 9.40 -11.56 11.54
N ARG A 141 10.31 -11.88 10.62
CA ARG A 141 11.62 -12.47 10.95
C ARG A 141 12.52 -11.50 11.72
N GLN A 142 12.56 -10.23 11.32
CA GLN A 142 13.50 -9.27 11.92
C GLN A 142 12.97 -8.64 13.20
N PHE A 143 11.67 -8.34 13.24
CA PHE A 143 11.06 -7.62 14.35
C PHE A 143 10.26 -8.52 15.30
N GLY A 144 10.26 -9.83 15.08
CA GLY A 144 9.60 -10.81 15.97
C GLY A 144 8.07 -10.70 15.96
N LEU A 145 7.48 -10.22 14.85
CA LEU A 145 6.04 -9.98 14.71
C LEU A 145 5.29 -11.24 14.23
N GLU A 146 5.68 -12.42 14.69
CA GLU A 146 5.16 -13.70 14.17
C GLU A 146 3.67 -13.86 14.45
N GLU A 147 3.23 -13.47 15.64
CA GLU A 147 1.84 -13.50 16.07
C GLU A 147 1.11 -12.19 15.74
N GLY A 148 -0.02 -12.30 15.04
CA GLY A 148 -0.94 -11.19 14.78
C GLY A 148 -0.69 -10.38 13.50
N LEU A 149 0.48 -10.49 12.87
CA LEU A 149 0.74 -9.84 11.57
C LEU A 149 0.21 -10.70 10.41
N SER A 150 -0.79 -10.18 9.69
CA SER A 150 -1.37 -10.86 8.53
C SER A 150 -1.93 -9.89 7.49
N LEU A 151 -1.75 -10.22 6.21
CA LEU A 151 -2.42 -9.57 5.09
C LEU A 151 -3.18 -10.64 4.31
N GLN A 152 -4.51 -10.50 4.27
CA GLN A 152 -5.41 -11.37 3.55
C GLN A 152 -6.01 -10.61 2.37
N ILE A 153 -6.00 -11.21 1.19
CA ILE A 153 -6.66 -10.68 0.01
C ILE A 153 -8.02 -11.37 -0.05
N ALA A 154 -9.08 -10.68 0.35
CA ALA A 154 -10.44 -11.22 0.39
C ALA A 154 -11.07 -11.23 -1.02
N ARG A 155 -10.78 -10.18 -1.80
CA ARG A 155 -11.21 -10.08 -3.20
C ARG A 155 -10.15 -9.37 -4.02
N ARG A 156 -9.87 -9.83 -5.24
CA ARG A 156 -9.01 -9.12 -6.19
C ARG A 156 -9.81 -8.08 -6.98
N GLY A 157 -9.19 -6.95 -7.27
CA GLY A 157 -9.75 -5.88 -8.10
C GLY A 157 -8.69 -5.34 -9.04
N ALA A 158 -9.03 -5.19 -10.32
CA ALA A 158 -8.13 -4.69 -11.35
C ALA A 158 -8.77 -3.50 -12.08
N PRO A 159 -7.98 -2.56 -12.65
CA PRO A 159 -8.54 -1.48 -13.45
C PRO A 159 -9.39 -2.04 -14.62
N PRO A 160 -10.45 -1.33 -15.09
CA PRO A 160 -10.92 -0.01 -14.64
C PRO A 160 -11.91 -0.06 -13.46
N ASN A 161 -12.53 -1.23 -13.23
CA ASN A 161 -13.54 -1.40 -12.19
C ASN A 161 -12.84 -1.93 -10.93
N ALA A 162 -12.67 -1.06 -9.93
CA ALA A 162 -12.09 -1.41 -8.63
C ALA A 162 -12.91 -2.51 -7.90
N GLY A 163 -12.83 -2.57 -6.57
CA GLY A 163 -13.65 -3.49 -5.78
C GLY A 163 -12.93 -4.75 -5.32
N GLY A 164 -11.60 -4.74 -5.36
CA GLY A 164 -10.83 -5.63 -4.52
C GLY A 164 -10.89 -5.20 -3.07
N GLU A 165 -10.59 -6.13 -2.17
CA GLU A 165 -10.65 -5.96 -0.74
C GLU A 165 -9.48 -6.71 -0.10
N ILE A 166 -8.73 -6.01 0.74
CA ILE A 166 -7.67 -6.59 1.56
C ILE A 166 -7.93 -6.31 3.04
N ALA A 167 -7.60 -7.28 3.88
CA ALA A 167 -7.67 -7.18 5.33
C ALA A 167 -6.25 -7.31 5.91
N LEU A 168 -5.81 -6.25 6.57
CA LEU A 168 -4.53 -6.12 7.23
C LEU A 168 -4.71 -6.16 8.75
N LYS A 169 -3.95 -7.02 9.41
CA LYS A 169 -3.77 -7.02 10.87
C LYS A 169 -2.33 -6.71 11.18
N LEU A 170 -2.11 -5.67 11.97
CA LEU A 170 -0.79 -5.22 12.39
C LEU A 170 -0.72 -5.20 13.93
N PRO A 171 0.20 -5.99 14.52
CA PRO A 171 0.56 -5.84 15.92
C PRO A 171 1.39 -4.57 16.15
N ILE A 172 1.56 -4.21 17.42
CA ILE A 172 2.43 -3.10 17.81
C ILE A 172 3.85 -3.61 17.94
N LEU A 173 4.80 -2.86 17.37
CA LEU A 173 6.22 -3.03 17.60
C LEU A 173 6.68 -2.17 18.77
N LYS A 174 7.18 -2.81 19.83
CA LYS A 174 7.67 -2.09 21.02
C LYS A 174 9.04 -1.47 20.79
N GLU A 175 9.94 -2.20 20.13
CA GLU A 175 11.32 -1.81 19.92
C GLU A 175 11.80 -2.25 18.53
N LEU A 176 12.56 -1.38 17.87
CA LEU A 176 13.26 -1.71 16.64
C LEU A 176 14.61 -2.33 16.99
N LYS A 177 14.81 -3.58 16.56
CA LYS A 177 16.13 -4.21 16.61
C LYS A 177 16.98 -3.70 15.46
N THR A 178 18.26 -3.47 15.71
CA THR A 178 19.23 -3.17 14.66
C THR A 178 19.38 -4.37 13.74
N ILE A 179 19.29 -4.13 12.43
CA ILE A 179 19.42 -5.16 11.41
C ILE A 179 20.81 -5.05 10.80
N ASP A 180 21.52 -6.18 10.72
CA ASP A 180 22.80 -6.31 10.02
C ASP A 180 22.60 -7.22 8.81
N TRP A 181 22.53 -6.62 7.61
CA TRP A 181 22.42 -7.30 6.31
C TRP A 181 23.63 -6.99 5.45
N THR A 182 24.79 -7.41 5.92
CA THR A 182 26.07 -7.26 5.22
C THR A 182 26.36 -8.38 4.22
N ASP A 183 25.70 -9.53 4.35
CA ASP A 183 25.84 -10.67 3.44
C ASP A 183 24.57 -10.86 2.59
N GLU A 184 24.74 -10.82 1.27
CA GLU A 184 23.68 -11.06 0.28
C GLU A 184 23.23 -12.54 0.27
N GLY A 185 24.11 -13.44 0.69
CA GLY A 185 23.89 -14.87 0.72
C GLY A 185 23.66 -15.50 -0.66
N LEU A 186 23.25 -16.77 -0.66
CA LEU A 186 22.96 -17.52 -1.89
C LEU A 186 21.45 -17.65 -2.12
N VAL A 187 21.00 -17.33 -3.34
CA VAL A 187 19.62 -17.55 -3.77
C VAL A 187 19.35 -19.05 -3.93
N LYS A 188 18.69 -19.66 -2.94
CA LYS A 188 18.38 -21.11 -2.96
C LYS A 188 17.19 -21.48 -3.84
N ARG A 189 16.22 -20.57 -3.98
CA ARG A 189 14.93 -20.85 -4.64
C ARG A 189 14.19 -19.57 -5.01
N VAL A 190 13.31 -19.65 -6.00
CA VAL A 190 12.41 -18.56 -6.40
C VAL A 190 10.96 -18.95 -6.16
N ARG A 191 10.20 -18.04 -5.55
CA ARG A 191 8.76 -18.15 -5.35
C ARG A 191 8.06 -16.94 -5.93
N GLY A 192 6.90 -17.13 -6.55
CA GLY A 192 6.11 -16.04 -7.13
C GLY A 192 4.63 -16.34 -7.11
N VAL A 193 3.82 -15.33 -7.43
CA VAL A 193 2.37 -15.45 -7.59
C VAL A 193 2.00 -14.93 -8.97
N ALA A 194 1.34 -15.77 -9.76
CA ALA A 194 0.74 -15.45 -11.03
C ALA A 194 -0.77 -15.31 -10.82
N PHE A 195 -1.27 -14.09 -10.67
CA PHE A 195 -2.70 -13.87 -10.51
C PHE A 195 -3.40 -13.63 -11.86
N THR A 196 -4.64 -14.08 -11.99
CA THR A 196 -5.51 -13.76 -13.13
C THR A 196 -6.90 -13.46 -12.62
N LEU A 197 -7.55 -12.45 -13.20
CA LEU A 197 -8.89 -12.01 -12.82
C LEU A 197 -9.76 -11.92 -14.08
N ARG A 198 -10.93 -12.56 -14.08
CA ARG A 198 -11.90 -12.50 -15.21
C ARG A 198 -11.34 -12.97 -16.57
N LEU A 199 -10.35 -13.86 -16.55
CA LEU A 199 -9.69 -14.40 -17.75
C LEU A 199 -9.65 -15.93 -17.70
N SER A 200 -9.31 -16.57 -18.81
CA SER A 200 -9.07 -18.03 -18.80
C SER A 200 -7.90 -18.39 -17.87
N PRO A 201 -8.00 -19.47 -17.07
CA PRO A 201 -6.89 -20.00 -16.27
C PRO A 201 -5.65 -20.32 -17.11
N GLN A 202 -5.82 -20.61 -18.41
CA GLN A 202 -4.72 -20.88 -19.33
C GLN A 202 -3.75 -19.69 -19.43
N THR A 203 -4.24 -18.46 -19.24
CA THR A 203 -3.40 -17.26 -19.22
C THR A 203 -2.41 -17.31 -18.06
N GLY A 204 -2.85 -17.75 -16.89
CA GLY A 204 -2.00 -17.93 -15.72
C GLY A 204 -0.93 -19.00 -15.97
N ASN A 205 -1.33 -20.13 -16.56
CA ASN A 205 -0.39 -21.21 -16.91
C ASN A 205 0.68 -20.73 -17.91
N ARG A 206 0.28 -20.00 -18.96
CA ARG A 206 1.22 -19.41 -19.93
C ARG A 206 2.21 -18.45 -19.26
N LEU A 207 1.76 -17.65 -18.28
CA LEU A 207 2.63 -16.77 -17.52
C LEU A 207 3.68 -17.57 -16.72
N VAL A 208 3.24 -18.63 -16.06
CA VAL A 208 4.12 -19.53 -15.28
C VAL A 208 5.15 -20.20 -16.21
N ASP A 209 4.71 -20.74 -17.34
CA ASP A 209 5.59 -21.42 -18.29
C ASP A 209 6.64 -20.47 -18.88
N ALA A 210 6.23 -19.25 -19.25
CA ALA A 210 7.14 -18.24 -19.75
C ALA A 210 8.18 -17.83 -18.70
N ALA A 211 7.74 -17.57 -17.46
CA ALA A 211 8.63 -17.20 -16.36
C ALA A 211 9.62 -18.33 -16.02
N ARG A 212 9.14 -19.58 -15.95
CA ARG A 212 9.99 -20.76 -15.74
C ARG A 212 10.97 -20.99 -16.90
N GLY A 213 10.55 -20.73 -18.14
CA GLY A 213 11.43 -20.83 -19.31
C GLY A 213 12.65 -19.91 -19.25
N VAL A 214 12.56 -18.80 -18.52
CA VAL A 214 13.69 -17.90 -18.25
C VAL A 214 14.43 -18.32 -16.97
N LEU A 215 13.72 -18.48 -15.86
CA LEU A 215 14.32 -18.66 -14.53
C LEU A 215 14.99 -20.04 -14.34
N ASN A 216 14.47 -21.08 -14.98
CA ASN A 216 15.04 -22.43 -14.88
C ASN A 216 16.45 -22.53 -15.49
N LYS A 217 16.86 -21.54 -16.31
CA LYS A 217 18.24 -21.45 -16.82
C LYS A 217 19.25 -21.12 -15.71
N PHE A 218 18.78 -20.53 -14.61
CA PHE A 218 19.62 -20.07 -13.50
C PHE A 218 19.51 -20.97 -12.28
N LEU A 219 18.31 -21.45 -11.94
CA LEU A 219 18.11 -22.39 -10.84
C LEU A 219 16.90 -23.33 -11.07
N PRO A 220 16.95 -24.58 -10.59
CA PRO A 220 15.86 -25.53 -10.81
C PRO A 220 14.66 -25.32 -9.87
N ASP A 221 14.87 -24.80 -8.65
CA ASP A 221 13.81 -24.62 -7.64
C ASP A 221 13.02 -23.31 -7.84
N VAL A 222 12.26 -23.26 -8.93
CA VAL A 222 11.34 -22.15 -9.27
C VAL A 222 9.91 -22.63 -9.16
N TYR A 223 9.13 -22.02 -8.27
CA TYR A 223 7.72 -22.34 -8.09
C TYR A 223 6.86 -21.08 -8.06
N ILE A 224 5.90 -20.99 -8.98
CA ILE A 224 5.00 -19.83 -9.12
C ILE A 224 3.58 -20.32 -8.85
N PHE A 225 2.95 -19.77 -7.81
CA PHE A 225 1.57 -20.07 -7.44
C PHE A 225 0.61 -19.41 -8.42
N THR A 226 -0.31 -20.16 -9.00
CA THR A 226 -1.40 -19.61 -9.81
C THR A 226 -2.57 -19.22 -8.92
N ASP A 227 -2.92 -17.94 -8.91
CA ASP A 227 -4.08 -17.41 -8.19
C ASP A 227 -5.14 -16.94 -9.18
N HIS A 228 -6.01 -17.88 -9.57
CA HIS A 228 -7.05 -17.65 -10.57
C HIS A 228 -8.38 -17.27 -9.93
N HIS A 229 -8.91 -16.11 -10.34
CA HIS A 229 -10.22 -15.63 -9.95
C HIS A 229 -11.12 -15.57 -11.18
N ALA A 230 -12.05 -16.52 -11.28
CA ALA A 230 -13.12 -16.46 -12.26
C ALA A 230 -13.95 -15.21 -11.99
N GLY A 231 -14.32 -14.48 -13.04
CA GLY A 231 -15.25 -13.36 -12.88
C GLY A 231 -16.57 -13.88 -12.34
N ASP A 232 -17.18 -13.19 -11.37
CA ASP A 232 -18.57 -13.42 -11.03
C ASP A 232 -19.39 -13.25 -12.33
N GLY A 233 -20.00 -14.32 -12.83
CA GLY A 233 -20.83 -14.32 -14.04
C GLY A 233 -22.07 -13.42 -13.97
N ARG A 234 -22.11 -12.45 -13.05
CA ARG A 234 -23.20 -11.51 -12.81
C ARG A 234 -22.98 -10.12 -13.43
N GLU A 235 -21.83 -9.85 -14.06
CA GLU A 235 -21.59 -8.60 -14.82
C GLU A 235 -21.75 -8.77 -16.35
N GLY A 236 -22.23 -9.91 -16.82
CA GLY A 236 -22.49 -10.19 -18.24
C GLY A 236 -23.92 -9.90 -18.70
N GLY A 237 -24.59 -8.87 -18.16
CA GLY A 237 -26.02 -8.68 -18.47
C GLY A 237 -26.70 -7.43 -17.95
N LYS A 238 -26.10 -6.24 -18.09
CA LYS A 238 -26.86 -4.97 -18.24
C LYS A 238 -26.07 -4.02 -19.14
N GLY A 239 -26.23 -4.21 -20.46
CA GLY A 239 -26.07 -3.10 -21.38
C GLY A 239 -27.06 -2.01 -20.98
N ALA A 240 -26.55 -0.85 -20.60
CA ALA A 240 -27.36 0.33 -20.44
C ALA A 240 -27.81 0.74 -21.85
N ALA A 241 -29.02 0.35 -22.22
CA ALA A 241 -29.77 1.04 -23.25
C ALA A 241 -30.09 2.44 -22.72
N ARG A 242 -29.44 3.46 -23.30
CA ARG A 242 -29.99 4.79 -23.57
C ARG A 242 -29.33 5.32 -24.82
#